data_AF-A0A2D4I2F1-F1
#
_entry.id   AF-A0A2D4I2F1-F1
#
_cell.length_a   1.000
_cell.length_b   1.000
_cell.length_c   1.000
_cell.angle_alpha   90.00
_cell.angle_beta   90.00
_cell.angle_gamma   90.00
#
_symmetry.space_group_name_H-M   'P 1'
#
loop_
_entity.id
_entity.type
_entity.pdbx_description
1 polymer ?
#
loop_
_entity_poly.entity_id
_entity_poly.type
_entity_poly.pdbx_seq_one_letter_code
_entity_poly.pdbx_strand_id
1 'polypeptide(L)'
;MHLLSTLSEYVLHCEPLHNMIIEKLSINFSCSLDRFRASPVNDIFCQSMPGSPLKPHKLEHLEQQQEMMKMPFRRAKEEEINSAKEEKISSFHKPVAVGTSQLLTVGTTHISKLTDEQLIKEFLSGSYCFHGGVGWWRYEFCYGKYVHQYHKDKENGKTTIVVGTWNKEEHLEWAQKNVARTYHQKDDDLQTVKMVSHYYGNGDVCDLTDKPRQVTVRLKCKESDSPHAVTIYMVEPHSCQYILGVESPVICKILDTADEYGLLSVPS
;
A
#
# COMPACT_ATOMS: atom_id res chain seq x y z
N MET A 1 42.85 -11.64 54.36
CA MET A 1 41.39 -11.84 54.30
C MET A 1 40.87 -11.21 53.01
N HIS A 2 40.21 -12.05 52.23
CA HIS A 2 39.38 -11.87 51.03
C HIS A 2 39.35 -10.58 50.18
N LEU A 3 39.38 -10.86 48.86
CA LEU A 3 38.90 -10.06 47.73
C LEU A 3 37.52 -9.44 47.96
N LEU A 4 37.23 -8.33 47.27
CA LEU A 4 36.11 -8.22 46.34
C LEU A 4 36.36 -7.08 45.33
N SER A 5 35.92 -7.33 44.10
CA SER A 5 36.11 -6.58 42.85
C SER A 5 34.95 -5.60 42.54
N THR A 6 35.08 -4.91 41.40
CA THR A 6 34.06 -4.21 40.57
C THR A 6 33.71 -2.77 40.98
N LEU A 7 34.08 -1.73 40.21
CA LEU A 7 33.66 -1.24 38.87
C LEU A 7 32.54 -0.18 38.96
N SER A 8 32.95 1.07 38.74
CA SER A 8 32.29 2.18 38.04
C SER A 8 30.75 2.22 38.00
N GLU A 9 30.15 3.13 38.78
CA GLU A 9 28.88 3.79 38.49
C GLU A 9 29.15 5.29 38.25
N TYR A 10 28.93 5.78 37.02
CA TYR A 10 28.73 7.21 36.78
C TYR A 10 27.27 7.41 36.38
N VAL A 11 26.53 8.03 37.31
CA VAL A 11 25.19 8.57 37.13
C VAL A 11 25.32 9.88 36.35
N LEU A 12 24.60 10.02 35.23
CA LEU A 12 24.38 11.32 34.59
C LEU A 12 22.89 11.66 34.65
N HIS A 13 22.57 12.60 35.53
CA HIS A 13 21.29 13.31 35.61
C HIS A 13 21.15 14.26 34.40
N CYS A 14 19.95 14.32 33.82
CA CYS A 14 19.54 15.41 32.93
C CYS A 14 18.58 16.32 33.70
N GLU A 15 18.98 17.57 33.95
CA GLU A 15 18.07 18.67 34.29
C GLU A 15 17.99 19.67 33.13
N PRO A 16 16.80 20.22 32.82
CA PRO A 16 16.61 21.21 31.77
C PRO A 16 16.78 22.63 32.34
N LEU A 17 17.52 23.49 31.64
CA LEU A 17 17.51 24.95 31.89
C LEU A 17 16.82 25.71 30.75
N HIS A 18 16.16 26.77 31.18
CA HIS A 18 14.97 27.41 30.63
C HIS A 18 15.28 28.56 29.64
N ASN A 19 14.33 28.83 28.74
CA ASN A 19 13.96 30.09 28.05
C ASN A 19 15.03 31.05 27.49
N MET A 20 14.95 31.32 26.18
CA MET A 20 15.19 32.66 25.65
C MET A 20 14.31 32.96 24.41
N ILE A 21 13.57 34.06 24.53
CA ILE A 21 12.75 34.73 23.50
C ILE A 21 13.68 35.29 22.42
N ILE A 22 13.36 35.10 21.12
CA ILE A 22 13.90 35.96 20.05
C ILE A 22 12.78 36.40 19.11
N GLU A 23 12.48 37.70 19.17
CA GLU A 23 11.82 38.49 18.13
C GLU A 23 12.77 38.69 16.92
N LYS A 24 12.16 38.66 15.73
CA LYS A 24 12.42 39.44 14.51
C LYS A 24 13.85 39.68 13.96
N LEU A 25 13.92 39.36 12.65
CA LEU A 25 14.54 40.08 11.52
C LEU A 25 16.00 39.77 11.13
N SER A 26 16.08 39.20 9.91
CA SER A 26 17.04 39.42 8.82
C SER A 26 18.55 39.28 9.09
N ILE A 27 19.22 38.44 8.30
CA ILE A 27 20.25 38.83 7.29
C ILE A 27 20.90 37.56 6.67
N ASN A 28 21.22 37.70 5.38
CA ASN A 28 21.82 36.78 4.43
C ASN A 28 23.02 35.95 4.90
N PHE A 29 23.11 34.70 4.43
CA PHE A 29 24.38 33.99 4.27
C PHE A 29 24.52 33.41 2.86
N SER A 30 25.61 33.79 2.19
CA SER A 30 26.12 33.16 0.97
C SER A 30 27.15 32.09 1.32
N CYS A 31 26.81 30.87 0.91
CA CYS A 31 27.55 29.61 0.72
C CYS A 31 29.03 29.45 1.11
N SER A 32 29.31 28.25 1.62
CA SER A 32 30.39 27.39 1.12
C SER A 32 29.87 25.96 0.96
N LEU A 33 30.14 25.39 -0.22
CA LEU A 33 29.77 24.07 -0.71
C LEU A 33 30.41 22.97 0.16
N ASP A 34 29.61 22.12 0.80
CA ASP A 34 30.06 20.81 1.26
C ASP A 34 29.06 19.73 0.85
N ARG A 35 29.61 18.65 0.29
CA ARG A 35 28.90 17.49 -0.24
C ARG A 35 27.82 17.01 0.73
N PHE A 36 26.56 17.05 0.31
CA PHE A 36 25.49 16.30 0.99
C PHE A 36 25.75 14.80 0.82
N ARG A 37 26.47 14.24 1.79
CA ARG A 37 26.45 12.82 2.11
C ARG A 37 25.01 12.48 2.44
N ALA A 38 24.40 11.55 1.70
CA ALA A 38 23.07 11.03 2.03
C ALA A 38 23.05 10.64 3.51
N SER A 39 22.10 11.19 4.28
CA SER A 39 21.86 10.73 5.65
C SER A 39 21.58 9.22 5.60
N PRO A 40 22.23 8.40 6.45
CA PRO A 40 21.92 6.98 6.47
C PRO A 40 20.46 6.82 6.87
N VAL A 41 19.68 6.17 6.01
CA VAL A 41 18.43 5.53 6.43
C VAL A 41 18.84 4.54 7.51
N ASN A 42 18.40 4.76 8.75
CA ASN A 42 18.65 3.80 9.81
C ASN A 42 17.88 2.52 9.45
N ASP A 43 18.58 1.51 8.93
CA ASP A 43 18.04 0.17 8.84
C ASP A 43 17.84 -0.37 10.27
N ILE A 44 16.61 -0.32 10.75
CA ILE A 44 16.25 -0.89 12.05
C ILE A 44 16.20 -2.42 11.89
N PHE A 45 17.31 -3.08 12.17
CA PHE A 45 17.36 -4.52 12.31
C PHE A 45 16.82 -4.94 13.69
N CYS A 46 15.57 -5.41 13.74
CA CYS A 46 15.01 -6.01 14.94
C CYS A 46 15.49 -7.46 15.09
N GLN A 47 16.23 -7.75 16.16
CA GLN A 47 16.51 -9.11 16.61
C GLN A 47 15.85 -9.34 17.97
N SER A 48 15.26 -10.52 18.18
CA SER A 48 14.70 -10.89 19.48
C SER A 48 15.81 -11.07 20.52
N MET A 49 15.65 -10.49 21.71
CA MET A 49 16.60 -10.65 22.81
C MET A 49 16.56 -12.08 23.38
N PRO A 50 17.66 -12.60 23.95
CA PRO A 50 17.64 -13.86 24.68
C PRO A 50 16.56 -13.86 25.78
N GLY A 51 15.72 -14.90 25.81
CA GLY A 51 14.57 -14.98 26.72
C GLY A 51 13.28 -14.34 26.20
N SER A 52 13.29 -13.75 24.99
CA SER A 52 12.06 -13.34 24.33
C SER A 52 11.16 -14.55 24.11
N PRO A 53 9.86 -14.47 24.43
CA PRO A 53 8.96 -15.59 24.24
C PRO A 53 8.86 -15.91 22.74
N LEU A 54 8.93 -17.19 22.39
CA LEU A 54 8.81 -17.68 21.00
C LEU A 54 7.48 -17.27 20.35
N LYS A 55 6.50 -16.90 21.17
CA LYS A 55 5.17 -16.46 20.75
C LYS A 55 4.70 -15.27 21.59
N PRO A 56 4.11 -14.23 20.99
CA PRO A 56 3.56 -13.11 21.75
C PRO A 56 2.43 -13.56 22.69
N HIS A 57 2.47 -13.16 23.97
CA HIS A 57 1.45 -13.55 24.96
C HIS A 57 0.01 -13.22 24.56
N LYS A 58 -0.21 -12.12 23.81
CA LYS A 58 -1.54 -11.79 23.27
C LYS A 58 -2.05 -12.84 22.29
N LEU A 59 -1.16 -13.43 21.50
CA LEU A 59 -1.50 -14.47 20.53
C LEU A 59 -1.82 -15.79 21.24
N GLU A 60 -1.06 -16.12 22.28
CA GLU A 60 -1.31 -17.29 23.13
C GLU A 60 -2.66 -17.20 23.86
N HIS A 61 -3.00 -16.02 24.38
CA HIS A 61 -4.29 -15.76 25.03
C HIS A 61 -5.47 -15.85 24.05
N LEU A 62 -5.30 -15.38 22.81
CA LEU A 62 -6.32 -15.48 21.75
C LEU A 62 -6.57 -16.93 21.32
N GLU A 63 -5.52 -17.74 21.24
CA GLU A 63 -5.65 -19.17 20.91
C GLU A 63 -6.32 -19.96 22.04
N GLN A 64 -6.00 -19.66 23.29
CA GLN A 64 -6.71 -20.24 24.44
C GLN A 64 -8.20 -19.87 24.40
N GLN A 65 -8.55 -18.61 24.09
CA GLN A 65 -9.94 -18.21 23.90
C GLN A 65 -10.62 -18.96 22.75
N GLN A 66 -9.90 -19.27 21.68
CA GLN A 66 -10.42 -20.04 20.54
C GLN A 66 -10.65 -21.51 20.90
N GLU A 67 -9.81 -22.11 21.75
CA GLU A 67 -9.99 -23.45 22.30
C GLU A 67 -11.18 -23.50 23.27
N MET A 68 -11.33 -22.48 24.12
CA MET A 68 -12.44 -22.34 25.08
C MET A 68 -13.81 -22.23 24.39
N MET A 69 -13.87 -21.68 23.18
CA MET A 69 -15.11 -21.57 22.40
C MET A 69 -15.53 -22.87 21.69
N LYS A 70 -14.72 -23.93 21.73
CA LYS A 70 -15.09 -25.25 21.21
C LYS A 70 -15.75 -26.09 22.32
N MET A 71 -17.04 -25.88 22.57
CA MET A 71 -17.85 -26.77 23.42
C MET A 71 -18.30 -28.03 22.66
N PRO A 72 -18.45 -29.19 23.33
CA PRO A 72 -18.66 -30.48 22.67
C PRO A 72 -20.15 -30.85 22.57
N PHE A 73 -20.60 -31.28 21.38
CA PHE A 73 -21.88 -31.97 21.23
C PHE A 73 -21.76 -33.40 21.75
N ARG A 74 -22.27 -33.66 22.96
CA ARG A 74 -22.65 -35.01 23.40
C ARG A 74 -24.01 -35.34 22.80
N ARG A 75 -24.13 -36.44 22.06
CA ARG A 75 -25.42 -37.07 21.76
C ARG A 75 -25.47 -38.48 22.35
N ALA A 76 -26.60 -38.75 23.00
CA ALA A 76 -26.97 -40.02 23.57
C ALA A 76 -27.46 -41.02 22.50
N LYS A 77 -26.97 -42.25 22.64
CA LYS A 77 -27.61 -43.58 22.49
C LYS A 77 -28.68 -43.80 21.39
N GLU A 78 -28.38 -44.69 20.45
CA GLU A 78 -29.16 -45.92 20.19
C GLU A 78 -28.28 -46.97 19.47
N GLU A 79 -28.58 -48.24 19.74
CA GLU A 79 -27.76 -49.44 19.60
C GLU A 79 -27.81 -50.06 18.18
N GLU A 80 -26.71 -50.69 17.71
CA GLU A 80 -26.62 -52.13 17.37
C GLU A 80 -25.27 -52.50 16.67
N ILE A 81 -24.44 -53.22 17.43
CA ILE A 81 -23.76 -54.50 17.12
C ILE A 81 -23.21 -54.74 15.68
N ASN A 82 -21.88 -54.71 15.48
CA ASN A 82 -21.04 -55.94 15.44
C ASN A 82 -19.54 -55.69 15.16
N SER A 83 -18.76 -56.65 15.65
CA SER A 83 -17.30 -56.78 15.79
C SER A 83 -16.48 -56.86 14.49
N ALA A 84 -15.29 -56.25 14.46
CA ALA A 84 -14.01 -56.92 14.10
C ALA A 84 -12.79 -55.98 14.23
N LYS A 85 -11.65 -56.61 14.50
CA LYS A 85 -10.38 -56.11 15.04
C LYS A 85 -9.48 -55.28 14.10
N GLU A 86 -8.63 -54.50 14.78
CA GLU A 86 -7.26 -54.05 14.50
C GLU A 86 -6.58 -54.50 13.19
N GLU A 87 -5.95 -53.56 12.47
CA GLU A 87 -4.48 -53.51 12.40
C GLU A 87 -3.96 -52.24 11.68
N LYS A 88 -2.88 -51.71 12.26
CA LYS A 88 -2.02 -50.63 11.78
C LYS A 88 -1.05 -51.21 10.76
N ILE A 89 -0.79 -50.56 9.61
CA ILE A 89 0.54 -50.52 8.96
C ILE A 89 0.57 -49.43 7.86
N SER A 90 1.71 -48.74 7.87
CA SER A 90 2.30 -47.80 6.93
C SER A 90 2.35 -48.28 5.46
N SER A 91 2.14 -47.36 4.50
CA SER A 91 3.15 -46.90 3.51
C SER A 91 2.50 -46.48 2.17
N PHE A 92 3.00 -45.35 1.63
CA PHE A 92 3.08 -44.92 0.23
C PHE A 92 2.24 -45.62 -0.85
N HIS A 93 1.50 -44.86 -1.66
CA HIS A 93 1.54 -44.90 -3.14
C HIS A 93 0.87 -43.65 -3.78
N LYS A 94 1.32 -43.35 -4.99
CA LYS A 94 1.05 -42.18 -5.87
C LYS A 94 -0.35 -42.25 -6.56
N PRO A 95 -0.74 -41.28 -7.41
CA PRO A 95 -2.04 -40.60 -7.36
C PRO A 95 -3.13 -41.20 -8.27
N VAL A 96 -4.40 -40.98 -7.90
CA VAL A 96 -5.54 -41.05 -8.82
C VAL A 96 -6.39 -39.81 -8.62
N ALA A 97 -6.57 -39.07 -9.72
CA ALA A 97 -7.35 -37.85 -9.82
C ALA A 97 -8.84 -38.13 -9.69
N VAL A 98 -9.58 -37.32 -8.90
CA VAL A 98 -10.93 -36.82 -9.21
C VAL A 98 -11.21 -35.58 -8.33
N GLY A 99 -11.52 -34.46 -8.99
CA GLY A 99 -12.50 -33.48 -8.50
C GLY A 99 -12.06 -32.47 -7.44
N THR A 100 -11.20 -31.51 -7.81
CA THR A 100 -10.98 -30.32 -6.96
C THR A 100 -12.17 -29.37 -7.05
N SER A 101 -12.94 -29.27 -5.97
CA SER A 101 -13.75 -28.10 -5.64
C SER A 101 -12.82 -26.89 -5.53
N GLN A 102 -12.76 -26.05 -6.56
CA GLN A 102 -11.99 -24.81 -6.52
C GLN A 102 -12.74 -23.74 -5.73
N LEU A 103 -12.18 -23.43 -4.56
CA LEU A 103 -12.46 -22.23 -3.79
C LEU A 103 -12.04 -21.00 -4.61
N LEU A 104 -13.00 -20.15 -4.94
CA LEU A 104 -12.81 -18.91 -5.70
C LEU A 104 -12.03 -17.88 -4.86
N THR A 105 -10.77 -17.63 -5.18
CA THR A 105 -10.04 -16.42 -4.77
C THR A 105 -10.21 -15.36 -5.85
N VAL A 106 -10.98 -14.32 -5.54
CA VAL A 106 -11.20 -13.16 -6.41
C VAL A 106 -9.94 -12.28 -6.38
N GLY A 107 -9.22 -12.17 -7.50
CA GLY A 107 -8.32 -11.02 -7.75
C GLY A 107 -6.97 -11.23 -8.45
N THR A 108 -6.54 -12.44 -8.86
CA THR A 108 -5.12 -12.60 -9.30
C THR A 108 -4.84 -13.54 -10.47
N THR A 109 -5.84 -14.19 -11.08
CA THR A 109 -5.58 -15.21 -12.12
C THR A 109 -5.44 -14.67 -13.55
N HIS A 110 -5.92 -13.45 -13.82
CA HIS A 110 -5.82 -12.84 -15.16
C HIS A 110 -4.56 -11.99 -15.36
N ILE A 111 -4.11 -11.26 -14.34
CA ILE A 111 -2.99 -10.30 -14.46
C ILE A 111 -1.66 -11.02 -14.68
N SER A 112 -1.45 -12.17 -14.05
CA SER A 112 -0.24 -12.98 -14.20
C SER A 112 -0.04 -13.54 -15.62
N LYS A 113 -1.03 -13.39 -16.51
CA LYS A 113 -0.97 -13.81 -17.92
C LYS A 113 -0.76 -12.66 -18.90
N LEU A 114 -0.85 -11.40 -18.44
CA LEU A 114 -0.68 -10.24 -19.31
C LEU A 114 0.80 -9.91 -19.47
N THR A 115 1.22 -9.63 -20.70
CA THR A 115 2.53 -9.00 -20.92
C THR A 115 2.46 -7.55 -20.45
N ASP A 116 3.62 -6.97 -20.13
CA ASP A 116 3.68 -5.56 -19.72
C ASP A 116 3.11 -4.62 -20.79
N GLU A 117 3.32 -4.92 -22.08
CA GLU A 117 2.74 -4.13 -23.17
C GLU A 117 1.21 -4.21 -23.22
N GLN A 118 0.64 -5.41 -23.01
CA GLN A 118 -0.81 -5.58 -23.00
C GLN A 118 -1.42 -4.86 -21.79
N LEU A 119 -0.80 -5.00 -20.62
CA LEU A 119 -1.22 -4.29 -19.41
C LEU A 119 -1.18 -2.76 -19.61
N ILE A 120 -0.14 -2.23 -20.25
CA ILE A 120 -0.03 -0.79 -20.56
C ILE A 120 -1.18 -0.35 -21.48
N LYS A 121 -1.43 -1.08 -22.56
CA LYS A 121 -2.50 -0.76 -23.52
C LYS A 121 -3.88 -0.81 -22.86
N GLU A 122 -4.14 -1.85 -22.07
CA GLU A 122 -5.40 -1.99 -21.34
C GLU A 122 -5.57 -0.93 -20.26
N PHE A 123 -4.50 -0.58 -19.54
CA PHE A 123 -4.52 0.50 -18.56
C PHE A 123 -4.78 1.85 -19.22
N LEU A 124 -4.01 2.24 -20.23
CA LEU A 124 -4.13 3.56 -20.89
C LEU A 124 -5.43 3.73 -21.69
N SER A 125 -6.04 2.64 -22.17
CA SER A 125 -7.39 2.67 -22.75
C SER A 125 -8.50 2.71 -21.69
N GLY A 126 -8.15 2.53 -20.41
CA GLY A 126 -9.07 2.43 -19.29
C GLY A 126 -9.89 1.14 -19.29
N SER A 127 -9.50 0.10 -20.05
CA SER A 127 -10.14 -1.23 -19.96
C SER A 127 -9.69 -2.00 -18.73
N TYR A 128 -8.47 -1.74 -18.26
CA TYR A 128 -7.95 -2.25 -17.00
C TYR A 128 -7.78 -1.11 -15.98
N CYS A 129 -8.18 -1.39 -14.74
CA CYS A 129 -8.14 -0.43 -13.65
C CYS A 129 -7.21 -0.93 -12.55
N PHE A 130 -6.48 -0.01 -11.93
CA PHE A 130 -5.68 -0.33 -10.76
C PHE A 130 -6.56 -0.36 -9.52
N HIS A 131 -6.41 -1.42 -8.73
CA HIS A 131 -7.12 -1.60 -7.47
C HIS A 131 -6.14 -1.64 -6.30
N GLY A 132 -6.55 -1.12 -5.15
CA GLY A 132 -5.71 -1.11 -3.96
C GLY A 132 -6.45 -0.58 -2.73
N GLY A 133 -5.68 -0.07 -1.76
CA GLY A 133 -6.21 0.39 -0.48
C GLY A 133 -6.05 -0.64 0.64
N VAL A 134 -5.96 -0.11 1.86
CA VAL A 134 -5.68 -0.84 3.09
C VAL A 134 -6.79 -0.59 4.11
N GLY A 135 -7.04 -1.57 4.98
CA GLY A 135 -8.08 -1.47 6.00
C GLY A 135 -9.49 -1.44 5.41
N TRP A 136 -10.29 -0.47 5.86
CA TRP A 136 -11.72 -0.32 5.50
C TRP A 136 -11.92 0.11 4.04
N TRP A 137 -11.09 1.03 3.56
CA TRP A 137 -11.25 1.62 2.23
C TRP A 137 -10.47 0.86 1.17
N ARG A 138 -11.15 0.66 0.03
CA ARG A 138 -10.56 0.20 -1.22
C ARG A 138 -10.71 1.28 -2.27
N TYR A 139 -9.77 1.28 -3.21
CA TYR A 139 -9.70 2.24 -4.30
C TYR A 139 -9.67 1.52 -5.63
N GLU A 140 -10.33 2.10 -6.62
CA GLU A 140 -10.31 1.68 -8.01
C GLU A 140 -10.02 2.92 -8.86
N PHE A 141 -8.97 2.84 -9.66
CA PHE A 141 -8.53 3.91 -10.55
C PHE A 141 -8.48 3.39 -11.98
N CYS A 142 -9.32 3.95 -12.82
CA CYS A 142 -9.37 3.67 -14.26
C CYS A 142 -8.86 4.90 -15.01
N TYR A 143 -7.72 4.75 -15.69
CA TYR A 143 -7.09 5.85 -16.42
C TYR A 143 -8.04 6.46 -17.45
N GLY A 144 -8.11 7.79 -17.49
CA GLY A 144 -8.98 8.52 -18.42
C GLY A 144 -10.48 8.32 -18.18
N LYS A 145 -10.87 7.76 -17.03
CA LYS A 145 -12.28 7.49 -16.69
C LYS A 145 -12.66 8.03 -15.32
N TYR A 146 -12.22 7.39 -14.24
CA TYR A 146 -12.68 7.74 -12.90
C TYR A 146 -11.76 7.23 -11.79
N VAL A 147 -11.96 7.79 -10.60
CA VAL A 147 -11.45 7.31 -9.33
C VAL A 147 -12.64 6.99 -8.42
N HIS A 148 -12.73 5.74 -7.97
CA HIS A 148 -13.72 5.30 -7.01
C HIS A 148 -13.07 4.93 -5.68
N GLN A 149 -13.72 5.31 -4.59
CA GLN A 149 -13.50 4.76 -3.27
C GLN A 149 -14.66 3.84 -2.93
N TYR A 150 -14.40 2.68 -2.35
CA TYR A 150 -15.46 1.78 -1.94
C TYR A 150 -15.08 0.97 -0.71
N HIS A 151 -16.09 0.52 0.03
CA HIS A 151 -15.92 -0.53 1.02
C HIS A 151 -16.92 -1.65 0.71
N LYS A 152 -16.59 -2.88 1.09
CA LYS A 152 -17.46 -4.04 0.94
C LYS A 152 -17.72 -4.62 2.31
N ASP A 153 -18.98 -4.57 2.74
CA ASP A 153 -19.46 -5.26 3.92
C ASP A 153 -20.12 -6.59 3.51
N LYS A 154 -20.12 -7.58 4.40
CA LYS A 154 -20.80 -8.86 4.18
C LYS A 154 -22.32 -8.71 4.21
N GLU A 155 -22.84 -7.78 5.01
CA GLU A 155 -24.28 -7.57 5.22
C GLU A 155 -24.83 -6.50 4.27
N ASN A 156 -24.13 -5.37 4.15
CA ASN A 156 -24.64 -4.18 3.45
C ASN A 156 -24.16 -4.08 1.98
N GLY A 157 -23.36 -5.01 1.50
CA GLY A 157 -22.84 -5.02 0.13
C GLY A 157 -21.73 -4.01 -0.13
N LYS A 158 -21.62 -3.52 -1.38
CA LYS A 158 -20.57 -2.58 -1.82
C LYS A 158 -21.11 -1.15 -1.81
N THR A 159 -20.61 -0.32 -0.92
CA THR A 159 -20.83 1.14 -0.98
C THR A 159 -19.70 1.75 -1.82
N THR A 160 -20.06 2.53 -2.84
CA THR A 160 -19.09 3.17 -3.74
C THR A 160 -19.32 4.68 -3.74
N ILE A 161 -18.23 5.44 -3.67
CA ILE A 161 -18.19 6.90 -3.77
C ILE A 161 -17.35 7.25 -5.00
N VAL A 162 -17.89 8.09 -5.87
CA VAL A 162 -17.15 8.69 -6.98
C VAL A 162 -16.30 9.83 -6.44
N VAL A 163 -14.99 9.63 -6.43
CA VAL A 163 -14.04 10.63 -5.91
C VAL A 163 -13.74 11.69 -6.97
N GLY A 164 -13.69 11.26 -8.24
CA GLY A 164 -13.55 12.13 -9.39
C GLY A 164 -13.72 11.37 -10.70
N THR A 165 -14.04 12.10 -11.75
CA THR A 165 -14.21 11.65 -13.13
C THR A 165 -13.28 12.43 -14.05
N TRP A 166 -12.88 11.80 -15.14
CA TRP A 166 -11.96 12.38 -16.10
C TRP A 166 -12.69 13.36 -17.02
N ASN A 167 -12.12 14.55 -17.13
CA ASN A 167 -12.47 15.50 -18.18
C ASN A 167 -11.16 16.08 -18.72
N LYS A 168 -10.93 15.96 -20.03
CA LYS A 168 -9.65 16.34 -20.63
C LYS A 168 -9.44 17.85 -20.56
N GLU A 169 -10.48 18.63 -20.84
CA GLU A 169 -10.44 20.08 -20.86
C GLU A 169 -10.15 20.65 -19.46
N GLU A 170 -10.86 20.17 -18.43
CA GLU A 170 -10.61 20.55 -17.03
C GLU A 170 -9.19 20.19 -16.59
N HIS A 171 -8.69 19.03 -17.00
CA HIS A 171 -7.32 18.63 -16.70
C HIS A 171 -6.30 19.56 -17.35
N LEU A 172 -6.48 19.94 -18.62
CA LEU A 172 -5.58 20.86 -19.32
C LEU A 172 -5.54 22.23 -18.63
N GLU A 173 -6.71 22.77 -18.26
CA GLU A 173 -6.78 24.04 -17.51
C GLU A 173 -6.09 23.95 -16.14
N TRP A 174 -6.25 22.83 -15.45
CA TRP A 174 -5.55 22.57 -14.19
C TRP A 174 -4.03 22.46 -14.41
N ALA A 175 -3.59 21.72 -15.43
CA ALA A 175 -2.18 21.46 -15.73
C ALA A 175 -1.42 22.71 -16.18
N GLN A 176 -2.09 23.70 -16.77
CA GLN A 176 -1.47 24.99 -17.06
C GLN A 176 -1.13 25.79 -15.80
N LYS A 177 -1.89 25.58 -14.71
CA LYS A 177 -1.74 26.30 -13.44
C LYS A 177 -0.91 25.52 -12.42
N ASN A 178 -0.57 24.26 -12.71
CA ASN A 178 0.08 23.33 -11.80
C ASN A 178 1.18 22.57 -12.52
N VAL A 179 2.30 22.29 -11.85
CA VAL A 179 3.37 21.50 -12.44
C VAL A 179 2.91 20.04 -12.59
N ALA A 180 2.45 19.67 -13.79
CA ALA A 180 1.90 18.35 -14.07
C ALA A 180 2.96 17.23 -14.13
N ARG A 181 4.22 17.58 -14.37
CA ARG A 181 5.34 16.63 -14.50
C ARG A 181 6.43 16.91 -13.47
N THR A 182 7.02 15.86 -12.92
CA THR A 182 8.22 15.97 -12.09
C THR A 182 9.35 15.15 -12.71
N TYR A 183 10.49 15.81 -12.96
CA TYR A 183 11.70 15.21 -13.54
C TYR A 183 12.73 14.85 -12.46
N HIS A 184 13.57 13.88 -12.77
CA HIS A 184 14.84 13.65 -12.07
C HIS A 184 16.00 13.71 -13.07
N GLN A 185 17.10 14.29 -12.62
CA GLN A 185 18.38 14.23 -13.32
C GLN A 185 18.98 12.85 -13.10
N LYS A 186 19.22 12.09 -14.16
CA LYS A 186 20.11 10.92 -14.10
C LYS A 186 21.55 11.38 -14.24
N ASP A 187 22.48 10.58 -13.73
CA ASP A 187 23.92 10.83 -13.82
C ASP A 187 24.45 10.86 -15.28
N ASP A 188 23.64 10.37 -16.23
CA ASP A 188 23.96 10.27 -17.67
C ASP A 188 23.38 11.45 -18.50
N ASP A 189 23.24 12.64 -17.88
CA ASP A 189 22.66 13.89 -18.43
C ASP A 189 21.19 13.83 -18.92
N LEU A 190 20.60 12.64 -19.03
CA LEU A 190 19.22 12.46 -19.44
C LEU A 190 18.24 12.78 -18.29
N GLN A 191 17.33 13.73 -18.53
CA GLN A 191 16.20 13.96 -17.64
C GLN A 191 15.10 12.93 -17.92
N THR A 192 14.72 12.15 -16.91
CA THR A 192 13.61 11.20 -17.00
C THR A 192 12.44 11.63 -16.13
N VAL A 193 11.23 11.39 -16.62
CA VAL A 193 10.01 11.70 -15.88
C VAL A 193 9.81 10.65 -14.78
N LYS A 194 9.73 11.07 -13.52
CA LYS A 194 9.47 10.13 -12.40
C LYS A 194 8.02 10.13 -11.94
N MET A 195 7.29 11.21 -12.23
CA MET A 195 5.91 11.35 -11.85
C MET A 195 5.15 12.25 -12.83
N VAL A 196 3.90 11.87 -13.10
CA VAL A 196 2.90 12.76 -13.68
C VAL A 196 1.69 12.89 -12.75
N SER A 197 1.03 14.05 -12.81
CA SER A 197 -0.16 14.37 -12.03
C SER A 197 -1.33 14.63 -12.96
N HIS A 198 -2.46 13.97 -12.69
CA HIS A 198 -3.72 14.14 -13.42
C HIS A 198 -4.81 14.67 -12.52
N TYR A 199 -5.66 15.54 -13.04
CA TYR A 199 -6.81 16.08 -12.33
C TYR A 199 -8.08 15.33 -12.74
N TYR A 200 -8.88 14.93 -11.74
CA TYR A 200 -10.19 14.32 -11.91
C TYR A 200 -11.19 15.12 -11.05
N GLY A 201 -12.16 15.75 -11.70
CA GLY A 201 -13.19 16.59 -11.09
C GLY A 201 -14.55 15.89 -11.02
N ASN A 202 -15.61 16.62 -10.71
CA ASN A 202 -16.99 16.14 -10.84
C ASN A 202 -17.28 14.80 -10.13
N GLY A 203 -16.73 14.59 -8.93
CA GLY A 203 -17.11 13.47 -8.07
C GLY A 203 -18.46 13.69 -7.37
N ASP A 204 -18.86 12.74 -6.53
CA ASP A 204 -20.08 12.84 -5.74
C ASP A 204 -20.07 14.09 -4.86
N VAL A 205 -21.25 14.70 -4.67
CA VAL A 205 -21.39 15.91 -3.84
C VAL A 205 -20.97 15.63 -2.40
N CYS A 206 -20.05 16.46 -1.90
CA CYS A 206 -19.56 16.42 -0.55
C CYS A 206 -20.61 16.96 0.42
N ASP A 207 -21.00 16.18 1.41
CA ASP A 207 -21.92 16.56 2.49
C ASP A 207 -21.39 17.72 3.35
N LEU A 208 -20.07 17.82 3.53
CA LEU A 208 -19.46 18.87 4.35
C LEU A 208 -19.33 20.22 3.65
N THR A 209 -19.16 20.23 2.32
CA THR A 209 -18.83 21.45 1.56
C THR A 209 -19.87 21.81 0.51
N ASP A 210 -20.82 20.91 0.24
CA ASP A 210 -21.83 20.98 -0.80
C ASP A 210 -21.25 21.17 -2.22
N LYS A 211 -19.98 20.78 -2.41
CA LYS A 211 -19.27 20.84 -3.70
C LYS A 211 -18.92 19.42 -4.17
N PRO A 212 -18.79 19.20 -5.49
CA PRO A 212 -18.28 17.94 -6.01
C PRO A 212 -16.91 17.59 -5.45
N ARG A 213 -16.70 16.33 -5.08
CA ARG A 213 -15.36 15.81 -4.73
C ARG A 213 -14.41 15.93 -5.93
N GLN A 214 -13.13 16.12 -5.64
CA GLN A 214 -12.08 16.19 -6.66
C GLN A 214 -10.81 15.49 -6.19
N VAL A 215 -10.03 14.96 -7.13
CA VAL A 215 -8.79 14.24 -6.83
C VAL A 215 -7.68 14.55 -7.83
N THR A 216 -6.47 14.73 -7.30
CA THR A 216 -5.25 14.72 -8.11
C THR A 216 -4.60 13.34 -8.03
N VAL A 217 -4.54 12.63 -9.15
CA VAL A 217 -3.90 11.32 -9.28
C VAL A 217 -2.42 11.51 -9.60
N ARG A 218 -1.53 11.00 -8.75
CA ARG A 218 -0.07 11.02 -8.93
C ARG A 218 0.41 9.63 -9.33
N LEU A 219 0.75 9.47 -10.60
CA LEU A 219 1.35 8.25 -11.14
C LEU A 219 2.87 8.32 -10.95
N LYS A 220 3.45 7.38 -10.22
CA LYS A 220 4.87 7.35 -9.88
C LYS A 220 5.51 6.03 -10.29
N CYS A 221 6.70 6.11 -10.88
CA CYS A 221 7.54 4.95 -11.06
C CYS A 221 8.04 4.44 -9.71
N LYS A 222 7.91 3.13 -9.49
CA LYS A 222 8.49 2.43 -8.35
C LYS A 222 8.95 1.05 -8.79
N GLU A 223 10.25 0.82 -8.70
CA GLU A 223 10.84 -0.49 -8.99
C GLU A 223 10.37 -1.54 -7.98
N SER A 224 10.21 -2.76 -8.45
CA SER A 224 9.82 -3.91 -7.64
C SER A 224 10.20 -5.19 -8.36
N ASP A 225 10.49 -6.24 -7.59
CA ASP A 225 10.72 -7.59 -8.13
C ASP A 225 9.46 -8.20 -8.78
N SER A 226 8.29 -7.67 -8.43
CA SER A 226 7.02 -8.07 -9.06
C SER A 226 6.59 -7.03 -10.10
N PRO A 227 6.63 -7.36 -11.41
CA PRO A 227 6.36 -6.40 -12.49
C PRO A 227 4.93 -5.84 -12.45
N HIS A 228 3.99 -6.58 -11.85
CA HIS A 228 2.59 -6.20 -11.72
C HIS A 228 2.23 -5.71 -10.31
N ALA A 229 3.22 -5.41 -9.46
CA ALA A 229 2.97 -4.81 -8.16
C ALA A 229 2.37 -3.41 -8.33
N VAL A 230 1.31 -3.13 -7.58
CA VAL A 230 0.65 -1.82 -7.56
C VAL A 230 0.42 -1.43 -6.12
N THR A 231 0.88 -0.24 -5.74
CA THR A 231 0.58 0.38 -4.45
C THR A 231 -0.33 1.58 -4.69
N ILE A 232 -1.49 1.60 -4.03
CA ILE A 232 -2.44 2.72 -4.09
C ILE A 232 -2.72 3.23 -2.69
N TYR A 233 -2.63 4.54 -2.51
CA TYR A 233 -3.01 5.25 -1.29
C TYR A 233 -3.74 6.54 -1.61
N MET A 234 -4.58 6.99 -0.67
CA MET A 234 -5.34 8.23 -0.76
C MET A 234 -5.01 9.08 0.46
N VAL A 235 -4.81 10.38 0.25
CA VAL A 235 -4.75 11.38 1.32
C VAL A 235 -5.75 12.49 1.05
N GLU A 236 -6.35 13.04 2.09
CA GLU A 236 -7.33 14.13 2.03
C GLU A 236 -6.72 15.38 2.69
N PRO A 237 -5.90 16.17 1.97
CA PRO A 237 -5.28 17.37 2.53
C PRO A 237 -6.30 18.45 2.92
N HIS A 238 -7.44 18.49 2.23
CA HIS A 238 -8.58 19.36 2.55
C HIS A 238 -9.87 18.57 2.38
N SER A 239 -10.93 18.97 3.08
CA SER A 239 -12.23 18.31 3.01
C SER A 239 -12.70 18.15 1.55
N CYS A 240 -12.93 16.90 1.15
CA CYS A 240 -13.38 16.49 -0.19
C CYS A 240 -12.43 16.84 -1.35
N GLN A 241 -11.17 17.15 -1.05
CA GLN A 241 -10.09 17.28 -2.02
C GLN A 241 -9.01 16.24 -1.73
N TYR A 242 -8.78 15.35 -2.68
CA TYR A 242 -7.95 14.17 -2.46
C TYR A 242 -6.69 14.18 -3.32
N ILE A 243 -5.68 13.44 -2.86
CA ILE A 243 -4.52 13.05 -3.67
C ILE A 243 -4.46 11.52 -3.67
N LEU A 244 -4.57 10.92 -4.85
CA LEU A 244 -4.40 9.48 -5.04
C LEU A 244 -2.97 9.20 -5.52
N GLY A 245 -2.17 8.53 -4.72
CA GLY A 245 -0.86 8.03 -5.16
C GLY A 245 -0.98 6.64 -5.75
N VAL A 246 -0.45 6.44 -6.96
CA VAL A 246 -0.34 5.13 -7.62
C VAL A 246 1.12 4.87 -7.97
N GLU A 247 1.69 3.83 -7.40
CA GLU A 247 3.09 3.44 -7.58
C GLU A 247 3.16 2.03 -8.16
N SER A 248 3.84 1.87 -9.29
CA SER A 248 3.98 0.56 -9.95
C SER A 248 5.18 0.51 -10.90
N PRO A 249 5.83 -0.65 -11.10
CA PRO A 249 6.87 -0.81 -12.12
C PRO A 249 6.38 -0.57 -13.54
N VAL A 250 5.12 -0.91 -13.84
CA VAL A 250 4.56 -0.70 -15.19
C VAL A 250 4.46 0.79 -15.55
N ILE A 251 4.30 1.67 -14.55
CA ILE A 251 4.27 3.12 -14.75
C ILE A 251 5.64 3.62 -15.23
N CYS A 252 6.74 3.00 -14.78
CA CYS A 252 8.10 3.38 -15.21
C CYS A 252 8.28 3.33 -16.72
N LYS A 253 7.58 2.42 -17.41
CA LYS A 253 7.70 2.22 -18.86
C LYS A 253 6.97 3.26 -19.71
N ILE A 254 6.07 4.03 -19.10
CA ILE A 254 5.20 4.96 -19.82
C ILE A 254 5.41 6.42 -19.41
N LEU A 255 6.07 6.72 -18.29
CA LEU A 255 6.21 8.10 -17.83
C LEU A 255 6.93 9.02 -18.84
N ASP A 256 7.94 8.49 -19.54
CA ASP A 256 8.67 9.27 -20.53
C ASP A 256 7.84 9.56 -21.81
N THR A 257 6.71 8.87 -22.01
CA THR A 257 5.78 9.18 -23.11
C THR A 257 4.86 10.36 -22.82
N ALA A 258 4.86 10.87 -21.58
CA ALA A 258 3.96 11.96 -21.25
C ALA A 258 4.28 13.24 -22.05
N ASP A 259 3.27 14.02 -22.39
CA ASP A 259 3.42 15.38 -22.89
C ASP A 259 3.61 16.41 -21.77
N GLU A 260 3.71 17.69 -22.11
CA GLU A 260 3.89 18.80 -21.15
C GLU A 260 2.76 18.93 -20.10
N TYR A 261 1.56 18.43 -20.41
CA TYR A 261 0.40 18.40 -19.52
C TYR A 261 0.33 17.13 -18.67
N GLY A 262 1.26 16.19 -18.87
CA GLY A 262 1.31 14.92 -18.15
C GLY A 262 0.44 13.82 -18.78
N LEU A 263 -0.15 14.04 -19.96
CA LEU A 263 -0.94 13.02 -20.67
C LEU A 263 -0.01 11.95 -21.24
N LEU A 264 -0.29 10.68 -20.92
CA LEU A 264 0.53 9.53 -21.33
C LEU A 264 0.02 8.94 -22.64
N SER A 265 0.93 8.43 -23.46
CA SER A 265 0.60 7.66 -24.66
C SER A 265 1.18 6.25 -24.58
N VAL A 266 0.63 5.34 -25.40
CA VAL A 266 1.22 4.00 -25.56
C VAL A 266 2.62 4.18 -26.16
N PRO A 267 3.67 3.57 -25.58
CA PRO A 267 5.01 3.58 -26.17
C PRO A 267 4.99 2.98 -27.58
N SER A 268 5.67 3.65 -28.51
CA SER A 268 5.84 3.24 -29.91
C SER A 268 6.83 2.10 -30.09
#